data_AF-Q7U6Z7-F1
#
_entry.id   AF-Q7U6Z7-F1
#
_cell.length_a   1.000
_cell.length_b   1.000
_cell.length_c   1.000
_cell.angle_alpha   90.00
_cell.angle_beta   90.00
_cell.angle_gamma   90.00
#
_symmetry.space_group_name_H-M   'P 1'
#
loop_
_entity.id
_entity.type
_entity.pdbx_description
1 polymer ?
#
loop_
_entity_poly.entity_id
_entity_poly.type
_entity_poly.pdbx_seq_one_letter_code
_entity_poly.pdbx_strand_id
1 'polypeptide(L)'
;MPKLRSGEEWAKSLRQDIKTEIGLGWNVCGHKRSDGNLSGSCKLTHRTEDGRRSSVMLPFPWEASSKRQILNKVIAIAKALQADPQKELNEVAKINADTLDEQAEAQSGHGLTTNKGWDAVLEKFLKSKSSCRWKTLRDYDYRLERAMALLNHHKPKPRTGLGLMQAYKEVHFLGPNGEEHKPGAQIEAGASGRKKSLDDIGRFLKFAVDVCGMPKRYLPPDRKQIEELVGFKTVSTTHALTPAIKPDMFVELLDDLLEEGRVREYVAVAIVGYCGIRPSELATLHQVDGQARVVSTKRNTKQMKHPPEARDIFPLEIKGRNREGAKVLQQFFGGKAKLPAALQVQIDRMKPDHPNHIDSFSYVGVEFRQMLCVRCRAWKNLKSNPGTEDITPYSLRHGFAWRANYGDTKMSHRAAAKLMGHDLVTHQRWYGRWIDAASLKAEVERVNSEM
;
A
#
# COMPACT_ATOMS: atom_id res chain seq x y z
N MET A 1 19.79 -39.43 2.71
CA MET A 1 20.40 -39.06 1.40
C MET A 1 21.58 -39.98 1.14
N PRO A 2 21.71 -40.60 -0.04
CA PRO A 2 22.86 -41.46 -0.32
C PRO A 2 24.13 -40.61 -0.43
N LYS A 3 25.22 -41.06 0.21
CA LYS A 3 26.54 -40.39 0.20
C LYS A 3 27.09 -40.30 -1.23
N LEU A 4 27.49 -39.10 -1.64
CA LEU A 4 28.12 -38.81 -2.93
C LEU A 4 29.57 -39.31 -2.94
N ARG A 5 29.99 -40.05 -3.98
CA ARG A 5 31.39 -40.45 -4.21
C ARG A 5 32.23 -39.24 -4.68
N SER A 6 33.50 -39.18 -4.27
CA SER A 6 34.43 -38.04 -4.45
C SER A 6 34.99 -37.86 -5.88
N GLY A 7 34.18 -38.12 -6.93
CA GLY A 7 34.62 -38.06 -8.33
C GLY A 7 33.73 -37.24 -9.28
N GLU A 8 32.65 -36.61 -8.78
CA GLU A 8 31.66 -35.90 -9.62
C GLU A 8 31.56 -34.38 -9.33
N GLU A 9 32.60 -33.75 -8.76
CA GLU A 9 32.57 -32.30 -8.49
C GLU A 9 32.42 -31.47 -9.77
N TRP A 10 33.09 -31.88 -10.86
CA TRP A 10 32.95 -31.26 -12.18
C TRP A 10 31.51 -31.33 -12.71
N ALA A 11 30.78 -32.42 -12.44
CA ALA A 11 29.39 -32.61 -12.86
C ALA A 11 28.42 -31.74 -12.03
N LYS A 12 28.72 -31.48 -10.76
CA LYS A 12 27.97 -30.50 -9.95
C LYS A 12 28.16 -29.10 -10.51
N SER A 13 29.40 -28.71 -10.81
CA SER A 13 29.71 -27.42 -11.42
C SER A 13 29.03 -27.30 -12.79
N LEU A 14 29.08 -28.32 -13.65
CA LEU A 14 28.39 -28.32 -14.94
C LEU A 14 26.87 -28.10 -14.81
N ARG A 15 26.20 -28.78 -13.87
CA ARG A 15 24.76 -28.58 -13.64
C ARG A 15 24.45 -27.19 -13.10
N GLN A 16 25.36 -26.62 -12.31
CA GLN A 16 25.23 -25.24 -11.82
C GLN A 16 25.42 -24.22 -12.94
N ASP A 17 26.37 -24.46 -13.84
CA ASP A 17 26.62 -23.62 -15.03
C ASP A 17 25.39 -23.64 -15.95
N ILE A 18 24.87 -24.84 -16.28
CA ILE A 18 23.62 -25.01 -17.05
C ILE A 18 22.45 -24.25 -16.40
N LYS A 19 22.27 -24.40 -15.08
CA LYS A 19 21.20 -23.72 -14.35
C LYS A 19 21.34 -22.20 -14.36
N THR A 20 22.57 -21.71 -14.38
CA THR A 20 22.88 -20.27 -14.40
C THR A 20 22.62 -19.68 -15.78
N GLU A 21 22.96 -20.40 -16.85
CA GLU A 21 22.87 -19.90 -18.21
C GLU A 21 21.49 -20.05 -18.85
N ILE A 22 20.82 -21.20 -18.69
CA ILE A 22 19.55 -21.50 -19.37
C ILE A 22 18.35 -21.70 -18.43
N GLY A 23 18.59 -21.71 -17.12
CA GLY A 23 17.53 -21.78 -16.11
C GLY A 23 17.17 -23.19 -15.65
N LEU A 24 16.05 -23.30 -14.92
CA LEU A 24 15.57 -24.53 -14.30
C LEU A 24 14.82 -25.43 -15.29
N GLY A 25 14.88 -26.74 -15.11
CA GLY A 25 14.19 -27.73 -15.98
C GLY A 25 15.15 -28.57 -16.83
N TRP A 26 16.43 -28.21 -16.87
CA TRP A 26 17.49 -28.90 -17.58
C TRP A 26 18.38 -29.66 -16.61
N ASN A 27 18.70 -30.92 -16.94
CA ASN A 27 19.62 -31.72 -16.15
C ASN A 27 20.42 -32.68 -17.04
N VAL A 28 21.69 -32.88 -16.70
CA VAL A 28 22.60 -33.81 -17.36
C VAL A 28 23.15 -34.84 -16.39
N CYS A 29 23.25 -36.09 -16.83
CA CYS A 29 23.85 -37.17 -16.06
C CYS A 29 24.50 -38.22 -16.95
N GLY A 30 25.42 -39.00 -16.39
CA GLY A 30 25.93 -40.20 -17.04
C GLY A 30 24.83 -41.24 -17.20
N HIS A 31 24.69 -41.81 -18.39
CA HIS A 31 23.71 -42.85 -18.67
C HIS A 31 24.17 -44.18 -18.07
N LYS A 32 23.31 -44.79 -17.24
CA LYS A 32 23.49 -46.14 -16.72
C LYS A 32 22.79 -47.14 -17.63
N ARG A 33 23.49 -48.22 -17.99
CA ARG A 33 22.93 -49.38 -18.71
C ARG A 33 22.06 -50.22 -17.76
N SER A 34 21.32 -51.17 -18.32
CA SER A 34 20.43 -52.09 -17.58
C SER A 34 21.17 -52.96 -16.55
N ASP A 35 22.47 -53.17 -16.75
CA ASP A 35 23.38 -53.89 -15.84
C ASP A 35 23.86 -53.03 -14.64
N GLY A 36 23.43 -51.78 -14.55
CA GLY A 36 23.81 -50.85 -13.48
C GLY A 36 25.15 -50.12 -13.70
N ASN A 37 25.92 -50.48 -14.74
CA ASN A 37 27.18 -49.83 -15.08
C ASN A 37 26.96 -48.56 -15.91
N LEU A 38 27.84 -47.57 -15.72
CA LEU A 38 27.83 -46.34 -16.52
C LEU A 38 28.28 -46.68 -17.95
N SER A 39 27.46 -46.34 -18.94
CA SER A 39 27.78 -46.50 -20.37
C SER A 39 28.89 -45.57 -20.86
N GLY A 40 29.31 -44.61 -20.03
CA GLY A 40 30.19 -43.53 -20.42
C GLY A 40 29.52 -42.45 -21.26
N SER A 41 28.24 -42.55 -21.64
CA SER A 41 27.54 -41.56 -22.48
C SER A 41 26.76 -40.52 -21.66
N CYS A 42 26.69 -39.27 -22.14
CA CYS A 42 25.93 -38.19 -21.50
C CYS A 42 24.44 -38.24 -21.86
N LYS A 43 23.56 -38.20 -20.85
CA LYS A 43 22.10 -38.10 -21.00
C LYS A 43 21.62 -36.71 -20.60
N LEU A 44 20.92 -36.03 -21.51
CA LEU A 44 20.20 -34.79 -21.23
C LEU A 44 18.73 -35.09 -20.90
N THR A 45 18.21 -34.45 -19.86
CA THR A 45 16.80 -34.46 -19.48
C THR A 45 16.28 -33.04 -19.49
N HIS A 46 15.15 -32.82 -20.14
CA HIS A 46 14.38 -31.59 -20.08
C HIS A 46 12.98 -31.89 -19.51
N ARG A 47 12.51 -31.02 -18.61
CA ARG A 47 11.15 -31.09 -18.09
C ARG A 47 10.39 -29.87 -18.57
N THR A 48 9.36 -30.10 -19.40
CA THR A 48 8.52 -29.03 -19.96
C THR A 48 7.60 -28.45 -18.88
N GLU A 49 6.98 -27.31 -19.19
CA GLU A 49 6.09 -26.59 -18.28
C GLU A 49 4.87 -27.43 -17.85
N ASP A 50 4.42 -28.37 -18.69
CA ASP A 50 3.36 -29.35 -18.40
C ASP A 50 3.80 -30.50 -17.48
N GLY A 51 5.04 -30.46 -16.98
CA GLY A 51 5.60 -31.48 -16.09
C GLY A 51 6.03 -32.76 -16.80
N ARG A 52 5.79 -32.89 -18.12
CA ARG A 52 6.30 -33.99 -18.95
C ARG A 52 7.82 -33.94 -18.99
N ARG A 53 8.44 -35.12 -18.92
CA ARG A 53 9.89 -35.31 -18.92
C ARG A 53 10.29 -35.95 -20.24
N SER A 54 11.13 -35.27 -21.01
CA SER A 54 11.78 -35.82 -22.18
C SER A 54 13.27 -35.99 -21.91
N SER A 55 13.89 -36.96 -22.58
CA SER A 55 15.33 -37.19 -22.45
C SER A 55 15.95 -37.65 -23.75
N VAL A 56 17.18 -37.19 -24.01
CA VAL A 56 17.94 -37.51 -25.21
C VAL A 56 19.39 -37.83 -24.83
N MET A 57 20.01 -38.73 -25.59
CA MET A 57 21.43 -39.04 -25.44
C MET A 57 22.25 -38.04 -26.26
N LEU A 58 23.27 -37.44 -25.64
CA LEU A 58 24.22 -36.57 -26.31
C LEU A 58 25.43 -37.39 -26.77
N PRO A 59 26.04 -37.10 -27.93
CA PRO A 59 27.18 -37.83 -28.48
C PRO A 59 28.51 -37.44 -27.79
N PHE A 60 28.49 -37.24 -26.47
CA PHE A 60 29.67 -36.88 -25.69
C PHE A 60 29.92 -37.88 -24.56
N PRO A 61 31.19 -38.22 -24.29
CA PRO A 61 31.53 -39.03 -23.15
C PRO A 61 31.29 -38.23 -21.85
N TRP A 62 30.78 -38.91 -20.82
CA TRP A 62 30.48 -38.34 -19.50
C TRP A 62 31.74 -38.30 -18.63
N GLU A 63 32.60 -37.36 -18.95
CA GLU A 63 33.89 -37.12 -18.29
C GLU A 63 34.22 -35.62 -18.21
N ALA A 64 35.17 -35.25 -17.35
CA ALA A 64 35.47 -33.86 -17.05
C ALA A 64 35.99 -33.05 -18.26
N SER A 65 36.74 -33.70 -19.16
CA SER A 65 37.23 -33.15 -20.44
C SER A 65 36.09 -32.65 -21.34
N SER A 66 34.95 -33.36 -21.35
CA SER A 66 33.78 -33.02 -22.16
C SER A 66 32.89 -31.94 -21.56
N LYS A 67 33.21 -31.40 -20.37
CA LYS A 67 32.36 -30.46 -19.62
C LYS A 67 31.91 -29.28 -20.47
N ARG A 68 32.85 -28.61 -21.15
CA ARG A 68 32.57 -27.40 -21.96
C ARG A 68 31.74 -27.73 -23.20
N GLN A 69 32.02 -28.85 -23.86
CA GLN A 69 31.27 -29.31 -25.03
C GLN A 69 29.82 -29.65 -24.68
N ILE A 70 29.60 -30.34 -23.54
CA ILE A 70 28.26 -30.65 -23.03
C ILE A 70 27.50 -29.36 -22.71
N LEU A 71 28.12 -28.40 -22.01
CA LEU A 71 27.48 -27.13 -21.66
C LEU A 71 27.03 -26.36 -22.91
N ASN A 72 27.93 -26.13 -23.87
CA ASN A 72 27.65 -25.39 -25.09
C ASN A 72 26.52 -26.04 -25.89
N LYS A 73 26.53 -27.38 -26.01
CA LYS A 73 25.48 -28.11 -26.72
C LYS A 73 24.13 -28.00 -26.04
N VAL A 74 24.09 -28.09 -24.72
CA VAL A 74 22.84 -27.94 -23.94
C VAL A 74 22.28 -26.52 -24.09
N ILE A 75 23.14 -25.50 -24.14
CA ILE A 75 22.72 -24.12 -24.40
C ILE A 75 22.13 -23.97 -25.80
N ALA A 76 22.78 -24.53 -26.83
CA ALA A 76 22.29 -24.49 -28.20
C ALA A 76 20.91 -25.16 -28.34
N ILE A 77 20.74 -26.34 -27.73
CA ILE A 77 19.46 -27.07 -27.71
C ILE A 77 18.38 -26.25 -26.99
N ALA A 78 18.72 -25.63 -25.85
CA ALA A 78 17.78 -24.82 -25.09
C ALA A 78 17.34 -23.56 -25.83
N LYS A 79 18.26 -22.86 -26.51
CA LYS A 79 17.94 -21.70 -27.36
C LYS A 79 17.05 -22.08 -28.54
N ALA A 80 17.34 -23.21 -29.20
CA ALA A 80 16.55 -23.69 -30.32
C ALA A 80 15.11 -24.08 -29.90
N LEU A 81 14.95 -24.71 -28.73
CA LEU A 81 13.62 -25.01 -28.17
C LEU A 81 12.87 -23.76 -27.68
N GLN A 82 13.59 -22.71 -27.27
CA GLN A 82 12.97 -21.41 -26.95
C GLN A 82 12.49 -20.68 -28.21
N ALA A 83 13.24 -20.79 -29.31
CA ALA A 83 12.89 -20.17 -30.59
C ALA A 83 11.71 -20.88 -31.28
N ASP A 84 11.59 -22.20 -31.12
CA ASP A 84 10.54 -23.02 -31.74
C ASP A 84 9.96 -24.05 -30.76
N PRO A 85 8.96 -23.66 -29.96
CA PRO A 85 8.38 -24.52 -28.91
C PRO A 85 7.61 -25.74 -29.40
N GLN A 86 7.32 -25.83 -30.71
CA GLN A 86 6.58 -26.98 -31.29
C GLN A 86 7.50 -28.17 -31.59
N LYS A 87 8.83 -27.98 -31.62
CA LYS A 87 9.79 -29.05 -31.91
C LYS A 87 10.07 -29.93 -30.70
N GLU A 88 10.28 -31.22 -30.94
CA GLU A 88 10.62 -32.16 -29.88
C GLU A 88 12.12 -32.10 -29.52
N LEU A 89 12.45 -32.40 -28.25
CA LEU A 89 13.83 -32.40 -27.73
C LEU A 89 14.77 -33.29 -28.57
N ASN A 90 14.28 -34.42 -29.07
CA ASN A 90 15.07 -35.37 -29.86
C ASN A 90 15.44 -34.81 -31.24
N GLU A 91 14.50 -34.10 -31.90
CA GLU A 91 14.74 -33.49 -33.21
C GLU A 91 15.74 -32.34 -33.12
N VAL A 92 15.58 -31.46 -32.12
CA VAL A 92 16.49 -30.32 -31.89
C VAL A 92 17.89 -30.79 -31.50
N ALA A 93 18.01 -31.89 -30.75
CA ALA A 93 19.30 -32.45 -30.38
C ALA A 93 20.06 -33.05 -31.57
N LYS A 94 19.35 -33.61 -32.56
CA LYS A 94 19.91 -34.15 -33.82
C LYS A 94 20.38 -33.03 -34.76
N ILE A 95 19.54 -32.01 -35.00
CA ILE A 95 19.89 -30.87 -35.89
C ILE A 95 21.14 -30.13 -35.39
N ASN A 96 21.27 -29.98 -34.07
CA ASN A 96 22.44 -29.32 -33.49
C ASN A 96 23.70 -30.23 -33.48
N ALA A 97 23.60 -31.53 -33.82
CA ALA A 97 24.77 -32.43 -33.96
C ALA A 97 25.62 -32.10 -35.17
N ASP A 98 24.99 -31.64 -36.25
CA ASP A 98 25.67 -31.35 -37.52
C ASP A 98 26.30 -29.94 -37.55
N THR A 99 25.90 -29.03 -36.64
CA THR A 99 26.37 -27.62 -36.58
C THR A 99 27.53 -27.36 -35.61
N LEU A 100 28.07 -28.40 -34.95
CA LEU A 100 29.17 -28.24 -33.98
C LEU A 100 30.55 -27.99 -34.61
N ASP A 101 30.71 -28.18 -35.92
CA ASP A 101 31.98 -27.93 -36.62
C ASP A 101 32.16 -26.46 -37.07
N GLU A 102 31.13 -25.60 -37.01
CA GLU A 102 31.19 -24.26 -37.62
C GLU A 102 31.14 -23.06 -36.66
N GLN A 103 30.99 -23.26 -35.33
CA GLN A 103 30.82 -22.13 -34.38
C GLN A 103 31.87 -22.07 -33.26
N ALA A 104 33.13 -22.38 -33.58
CA ALA A 104 34.27 -22.17 -32.67
C ALA A 104 34.86 -20.74 -32.74
N GLU A 105 34.47 -19.90 -33.70
CA GLU A 105 35.08 -18.57 -33.90
C GLU A 105 34.05 -17.42 -33.97
N ALA A 106 33.21 -17.26 -32.95
CA ALA A 106 32.54 -15.97 -32.74
C ALA A 106 31.95 -15.89 -31.33
N GLN A 107 32.75 -15.47 -30.34
CA GLN A 107 32.34 -14.60 -29.23
C GLN A 107 33.48 -14.46 -28.21
N SER A 108 34.55 -13.79 -28.61
CA SER A 108 35.33 -12.95 -27.70
C SER A 108 34.64 -11.59 -27.63
N GLY A 109 33.76 -11.41 -26.66
CA GLY A 109 33.06 -10.14 -26.44
C GLY A 109 32.61 -10.01 -24.99
N HIS A 110 33.45 -9.39 -24.17
CA HIS A 110 33.04 -8.85 -22.88
C HIS A 110 31.87 -7.88 -23.08
N GLY A 111 30.65 -8.29 -22.71
CA GLY A 111 29.44 -7.51 -22.82
C GLY A 111 28.61 -7.57 -21.54
N LEU A 112 28.68 -6.49 -20.77
CA LEU A 112 27.94 -6.11 -19.56
C LEU A 112 26.85 -7.07 -19.03
N THR A 113 27.09 -7.60 -17.84
CA THR A 113 26.10 -8.18 -16.95
C THR A 113 25.05 -7.14 -16.52
N THR A 114 23.88 -7.13 -17.17
CA THR A 114 22.71 -6.42 -16.63
C THR A 114 22.10 -7.25 -15.51
N ASN A 115 22.12 -6.72 -14.28
CA ASN A 115 21.59 -7.33 -13.05
C ASN A 115 20.19 -7.94 -13.22
N LYS A 116 20.08 -9.28 -13.23
CA LYS A 116 18.81 -10.07 -13.31
C LYS A 116 18.32 -10.56 -11.93
N GLY A 117 18.35 -9.70 -10.92
CA GLY A 117 17.86 -10.00 -9.56
C GLY A 117 16.56 -9.26 -9.24
N TRP A 118 15.69 -9.83 -8.40
CA TRP A 118 14.47 -9.15 -7.93
C TRP A 118 14.78 -7.82 -7.22
N ASP A 119 15.93 -7.71 -6.56
CA ASP A 119 16.36 -6.47 -5.88
C ASP A 119 16.59 -5.34 -6.89
N ALA A 120 17.18 -5.63 -8.05
CA ALA A 120 17.37 -4.65 -9.12
C ALA A 120 16.03 -4.23 -9.76
N VAL A 121 15.04 -5.13 -9.78
CA VAL A 121 13.68 -4.81 -10.25
C VAL A 121 12.97 -3.89 -9.25
N LEU A 122 13.12 -4.14 -7.95
CA LEU A 122 12.58 -3.29 -6.89
C LEU A 122 13.17 -1.88 -6.96
N GLU A 123 14.49 -1.75 -7.09
CA GLU A 123 15.15 -0.45 -7.20
C GLU A 123 14.62 0.35 -8.41
N LYS A 124 14.51 -0.30 -9.58
CA LYS A 124 13.92 0.32 -10.78
C LYS A 124 12.47 0.72 -10.57
N PHE A 125 11.67 -0.11 -9.89
CA PHE A 125 10.28 0.21 -9.60
C PHE A 125 10.17 1.42 -8.68
N LEU A 126 10.92 1.47 -7.58
CA LEU A 126 10.90 2.59 -6.64
C LEU A 126 11.39 3.88 -7.30
N LYS A 127 12.43 3.81 -8.16
CA LYS A 127 12.89 4.94 -8.97
C LYS A 127 11.80 5.46 -9.91
N SER A 128 11.00 4.56 -10.52
CA SER A 128 9.84 4.95 -11.34
C SER A 128 8.73 5.65 -10.53
N LYS A 129 8.74 5.52 -9.19
CA LYS A 129 7.81 6.17 -8.26
C LYS A 129 8.39 7.39 -7.56
N SER A 130 9.61 7.84 -7.91
CA SER A 130 10.29 8.98 -7.27
C SER A 130 9.47 10.27 -7.20
N SER A 131 8.52 10.48 -8.13
CA SER A 131 7.61 11.63 -8.10
C SER A 131 6.47 11.51 -7.08
N CYS A 132 6.33 10.37 -6.39
CA CYS A 132 5.34 10.17 -5.33
C CYS A 132 5.78 10.87 -4.03
N ARG A 133 4.80 11.19 -3.17
CA ARG A 133 5.09 11.73 -1.84
C ARG A 133 5.87 10.72 -1.00
N TRP A 134 6.72 11.22 -0.09
CA TRP A 134 7.55 10.38 0.78
C TRP A 134 6.76 9.30 1.54
N LYS A 135 5.55 9.60 2.03
CA LYS A 135 4.71 8.61 2.71
C LYS A 135 4.28 7.47 1.80
N THR A 136 3.98 7.79 0.55
CA THR A 136 3.60 6.79 -0.45
C THR A 136 4.80 5.93 -0.81
N LEU A 137 5.99 6.54 -0.95
CA LEU A 137 7.24 5.81 -1.15
C LEU A 137 7.55 4.89 0.03
N ARG A 138 7.52 5.40 1.26
CA ARG A 138 7.70 4.59 2.48
C ARG A 138 6.70 3.43 2.60
N ASP A 139 5.44 3.66 2.22
CA ASP A 139 4.41 2.61 2.19
C ASP A 139 4.74 1.55 1.12
N TYR A 140 5.27 1.95 -0.05
CA TYR A 140 5.77 1.03 -1.06
C TYR A 140 6.94 0.23 -0.52
N ASP A 141 7.96 0.89 0.01
CA ASP A 141 9.17 0.26 0.58
C ASP A 141 8.77 -0.82 1.58
N TYR A 142 7.98 -0.45 2.59
CA TYR A 142 7.55 -1.38 3.65
C TYR A 142 6.81 -2.62 3.12
N ARG A 143 5.90 -2.45 2.15
CA ARG A 143 5.10 -3.57 1.60
C ARG A 143 5.91 -4.43 0.64
N LEU A 144 6.77 -3.80 -0.16
CA LEU A 144 7.57 -4.48 -1.17
C LEU A 144 8.77 -5.18 -0.55
N GLU A 145 9.41 -4.62 0.48
CA GLU A 145 10.44 -5.30 1.27
C GLU A 145 9.91 -6.60 1.86
N ARG A 146 8.69 -6.60 2.39
CA ARG A 146 8.00 -7.81 2.87
C ARG A 146 7.78 -8.82 1.75
N ALA A 147 7.30 -8.38 0.59
CA ALA A 147 7.13 -9.25 -0.58
C ALA A 147 8.46 -9.82 -1.08
N MET A 148 9.53 -9.02 -1.05
CA MET A 148 10.89 -9.42 -1.39
C MET A 148 11.45 -10.47 -0.42
N ALA A 149 11.21 -10.28 0.88
CA ALA A 149 11.58 -11.28 1.88
C ALA A 149 10.92 -12.64 1.58
N LEU A 150 9.69 -12.64 1.08
CA LEU A 150 9.01 -13.87 0.67
C LEU A 150 9.64 -14.49 -0.59
N LEU A 151 9.95 -13.69 -1.61
CA LEU A 151 10.62 -14.18 -2.83
C LEU A 151 12.01 -14.76 -2.54
N ASN A 152 12.73 -14.17 -1.60
CA ASN A 152 14.11 -14.52 -1.30
C ASN A 152 14.24 -15.67 -0.29
N HIS A 153 13.42 -15.65 0.77
CA HIS A 153 13.64 -16.49 1.96
C HIS A 153 12.50 -17.46 2.28
N HIS A 154 11.27 -17.24 1.78
CA HIS A 154 10.14 -18.12 2.10
C HIS A 154 10.33 -19.53 1.54
N LYS A 155 9.83 -20.54 2.27
CA LYS A 155 9.85 -21.95 1.86
C LYS A 155 8.42 -22.51 1.98
N PRO A 156 7.82 -23.01 0.89
CA PRO A 156 8.33 -23.02 -0.49
C PRO A 156 8.42 -21.60 -1.09
N LYS A 157 9.40 -21.38 -1.97
CA LYS A 157 9.56 -20.08 -2.65
C LYS A 157 8.38 -19.83 -3.59
N PRO A 158 7.72 -18.66 -3.52
CA PRO A 158 6.69 -18.31 -4.48
C PRO A 158 7.21 -18.30 -5.92
N ARG A 159 6.55 -19.07 -6.80
CA ARG A 159 6.94 -19.20 -8.22
C ARG A 159 6.00 -18.49 -9.18
N THR A 160 4.86 -18.01 -8.68
CA THR A 160 3.81 -17.32 -9.45
C THR A 160 3.39 -16.04 -8.73
N GLY A 161 2.76 -15.11 -9.45
CA GLY A 161 2.22 -13.89 -8.86
C GLY A 161 1.14 -14.19 -7.81
N LEU A 162 0.25 -15.14 -8.11
CA LEU A 162 -0.75 -15.64 -7.16
C LEU A 162 -0.11 -16.28 -5.92
N GLY A 163 0.91 -17.13 -6.11
CA GLY A 163 1.60 -17.78 -5.01
C GLY A 163 2.32 -16.80 -4.09
N LEU A 164 2.83 -15.68 -4.63
CA LEU A 164 3.42 -14.62 -3.81
C LEU A 164 2.36 -13.92 -2.96
N MET A 165 1.22 -13.58 -3.55
CA MET A 165 0.12 -12.93 -2.83
C MET A 165 -0.51 -13.83 -1.76
N GLN A 166 -0.61 -15.14 -2.02
CA GLN A 166 -1.03 -16.14 -1.04
C GLN A 166 -0.06 -16.24 0.14
N ALA A 167 1.24 -16.39 -0.13
CA ALA A 167 2.26 -16.39 0.92
C ALA A 167 2.26 -15.07 1.72
N TYR A 168 2.02 -13.94 1.05
CA TYR A 168 1.92 -12.64 1.71
C TYR A 168 0.71 -12.57 2.66
N LYS A 169 -0.44 -13.13 2.25
CA LYS A 169 -1.61 -13.25 3.12
C LYS A 169 -1.31 -14.11 4.34
N GLU A 170 -0.75 -15.29 4.13
CA GLU A 170 -0.43 -16.24 5.21
C GLU A 170 0.51 -15.62 6.26
N VAL A 171 1.59 -14.96 5.82
CA VAL A 171 2.62 -14.45 6.72
C VAL A 171 2.25 -13.11 7.36
N HIS A 172 1.57 -12.22 6.65
CA HIS A 172 1.38 -10.83 7.10
C HIS A 172 -0.07 -10.43 7.40
N PHE A 173 -1.06 -11.22 7.01
CA PHE A 173 -2.48 -10.91 7.28
C PHE A 173 -3.09 -11.82 8.33
N LEU A 174 -2.82 -13.12 8.25
CA LEU A 174 -3.40 -14.10 9.16
C LEU A 174 -2.74 -14.06 10.53
N GLY A 175 -3.50 -14.48 11.55
CA GLY A 175 -2.98 -14.75 12.88
C GLY A 175 -2.10 -15.99 12.93
N PRO A 176 -1.42 -16.25 14.07
CA PRO A 176 -0.54 -17.40 14.25
C PRO A 176 -1.20 -18.76 13.95
N ASN A 177 -2.52 -18.86 14.10
CA ASN A 177 -3.28 -20.10 13.84
C ASN A 177 -4.16 -19.99 12.59
N GLY A 178 -3.88 -19.03 11.68
CA GLY A 178 -4.66 -18.84 10.46
C GLY A 178 -5.90 -17.96 10.64
N GLU A 179 -6.03 -17.22 11.75
CA GLU A 179 -7.19 -16.39 12.02
C GLU A 179 -7.31 -15.23 11.01
N GLU A 180 -8.47 -15.11 10.37
CA GLU A 180 -8.78 -14.07 9.37
C GLU A 180 -9.33 -12.78 10.00
N HIS A 181 -9.90 -12.87 11.22
CA HIS A 181 -10.56 -11.79 11.92
C HIS A 181 -9.92 -11.48 13.28
N LYS A 182 -10.14 -10.27 13.79
CA LYS A 182 -9.70 -9.87 15.12
C LYS A 182 -10.43 -10.68 16.21
N PRO A 183 -9.81 -10.92 17.39
CA PRO A 183 -8.51 -10.41 17.83
C PRO A 183 -7.30 -11.19 17.30
N GLY A 184 -7.48 -12.38 16.70
CA GLY A 184 -6.37 -13.25 16.29
C GLY A 184 -5.62 -12.80 15.04
N ALA A 185 -6.28 -12.14 14.09
CA ALA A 185 -5.65 -11.71 12.84
C ALA A 185 -4.67 -10.55 13.02
N GLN A 186 -3.52 -10.62 12.32
CA GLN A 186 -2.59 -9.48 12.21
C GLN A 186 -3.27 -8.29 11.49
N ILE A 187 -3.97 -8.57 10.40
CA ILE A 187 -4.79 -7.60 9.67
C ILE A 187 -6.12 -8.26 9.35
N GLU A 188 -7.22 -7.68 9.83
CA GLU A 188 -8.58 -8.20 9.62
C GLU A 188 -8.94 -8.34 8.13
N ALA A 189 -9.68 -9.39 7.78
CA ALA A 189 -10.24 -9.58 6.44
C ALA A 189 -11.12 -8.41 6.01
N GLY A 190 -11.04 -8.05 4.73
CA GLY A 190 -11.72 -6.88 4.17
C GLY A 190 -11.15 -5.53 4.61
N ALA A 191 -10.08 -5.50 5.41
CA ALA A 191 -9.43 -4.25 5.80
C ALA A 191 -8.76 -3.57 4.59
N SER A 192 -8.80 -2.23 4.57
CA SER A 192 -8.16 -1.43 3.53
C SER A 192 -6.65 -1.67 3.42
N GLY A 193 -6.00 -2.09 4.52
CA GLY A 193 -4.58 -2.46 4.56
C GLY A 193 -4.25 -3.68 3.70
N ARG A 194 -5.10 -4.73 3.73
CA ARG A 194 -4.94 -5.92 2.87
C ARG A 194 -5.03 -5.52 1.40
N LYS A 195 -6.09 -4.78 1.03
CA LYS A 195 -6.31 -4.28 -0.33
C LYS A 195 -5.12 -3.47 -0.85
N LYS A 196 -4.66 -2.48 -0.08
CA LYS A 196 -3.53 -1.64 -0.49
C LYS A 196 -2.25 -2.45 -0.68
N SER A 197 -1.97 -3.40 0.22
CA SER A 197 -0.78 -4.26 0.12
C SER A 197 -0.80 -5.10 -1.15
N LEU A 198 -1.91 -5.79 -1.42
CA LEU A 198 -2.04 -6.62 -2.63
C LEU A 198 -2.07 -5.79 -3.91
N ASP A 199 -2.73 -4.62 -3.91
CA ASP A 199 -2.74 -3.71 -5.07
C ASP A 199 -1.30 -3.22 -5.38
N ASP A 200 -0.49 -2.91 -4.38
CA ASP A 200 0.89 -2.44 -4.57
C ASP A 200 1.83 -3.57 -5.03
N ILE A 201 1.70 -4.76 -4.45
CA ILE A 201 2.40 -5.96 -4.93
C ILE A 201 2.00 -6.25 -6.38
N GLY A 202 0.72 -6.15 -6.72
CA GLY A 202 0.25 -6.36 -8.09
C GLY A 202 0.82 -5.36 -9.08
N ARG A 203 0.93 -4.07 -8.69
CA ARG A 203 1.61 -3.05 -9.51
C ARG A 203 3.09 -3.34 -9.71
N PHE A 204 3.78 -3.77 -8.66
CA PHE A 204 5.18 -4.15 -8.72
C PHE A 204 5.40 -5.35 -9.64
N LEU A 205 4.62 -6.42 -9.47
CA LEU A 205 4.68 -7.62 -10.29
C LEU A 205 4.40 -7.34 -11.77
N LYS A 206 3.39 -6.49 -12.05
CA LYS A 206 3.10 -6.06 -13.42
C LYS A 206 4.28 -5.29 -14.03
N PHE A 207 4.88 -4.36 -13.30
CA PHE A 207 6.08 -3.64 -13.73
C PHE A 207 7.26 -4.58 -13.97
N ALA A 208 7.46 -5.55 -13.08
CA ALA A 208 8.53 -6.55 -13.19
C ALA A 208 8.43 -7.34 -14.50
N VAL A 209 7.23 -7.77 -14.88
CA VAL A 209 6.99 -8.52 -16.12
C VAL A 209 7.06 -7.59 -17.34
N ASP A 210 6.27 -6.51 -17.36
CA ASP A 210 6.07 -5.68 -18.55
C ASP A 210 7.32 -4.85 -18.91
N VAL A 211 8.09 -4.40 -17.90
CA VAL A 211 9.21 -3.45 -18.09
C VAL A 211 10.57 -4.12 -17.88
N CYS A 212 10.67 -5.04 -16.92
CA CYS A 212 11.94 -5.67 -16.56
C CYS A 212 12.12 -7.08 -17.15
N GLY A 213 11.14 -7.59 -17.90
CA GLY A 213 11.23 -8.88 -18.59
C GLY A 213 11.16 -10.10 -17.67
N MET A 214 10.58 -9.95 -16.47
CA MET A 214 10.38 -11.10 -15.58
C MET A 214 9.38 -12.11 -16.18
N PRO A 215 9.49 -13.41 -15.85
CA PRO A 215 8.63 -14.44 -16.43
C PRO A 215 7.13 -14.16 -16.22
N LYS A 216 6.32 -14.35 -17.27
CA LYS A 216 4.86 -14.07 -17.28
C LYS A 216 4.06 -14.73 -16.15
N ARG A 217 4.53 -15.86 -15.60
CA ARG A 217 3.93 -16.51 -14.43
C ARG A 217 3.85 -15.62 -13.18
N TYR A 218 4.66 -14.55 -13.13
CA TYR A 218 4.63 -13.55 -12.06
C TYR A 218 3.62 -12.43 -12.29
N LEU A 219 2.87 -12.43 -13.40
CA LEU A 219 1.77 -11.51 -13.57
C LEU A 219 0.81 -11.61 -12.37
N PRO A 220 0.27 -10.48 -11.89
CA PRO A 220 -0.71 -10.51 -10.83
C PRO A 220 -1.94 -11.33 -11.27
N PRO A 221 -2.58 -12.03 -10.32
CA PRO A 221 -3.83 -12.74 -10.59
C PRO A 221 -4.95 -11.77 -10.97
N ASP A 222 -6.07 -12.33 -11.41
CA ASP A 222 -7.23 -11.51 -11.78
C ASP A 222 -7.78 -10.72 -10.57
N ARG A 223 -8.64 -9.74 -10.87
CA ARG A 223 -9.19 -8.85 -9.83
C ARG A 223 -10.02 -9.61 -8.79
N LYS A 224 -10.73 -10.66 -9.20
CA LYS A 224 -11.61 -11.45 -8.34
C LYS A 224 -10.78 -12.26 -7.33
N GLN A 225 -9.71 -12.90 -7.78
CA GLN A 225 -8.76 -13.61 -6.95
C GLN A 225 -8.08 -12.67 -5.94
N ILE A 226 -7.71 -11.45 -6.34
CA ILE A 226 -7.17 -10.45 -5.40
C ILE A 226 -8.22 -10.12 -4.34
N GLU A 227 -9.50 -9.97 -4.71
CA GLU A 227 -10.59 -9.66 -3.78
C GLU A 227 -10.87 -10.80 -2.79
N GLU A 228 -10.79 -12.06 -3.24
CA GLU A 228 -10.84 -13.23 -2.36
C GLU A 228 -9.69 -13.25 -1.34
N LEU A 229 -8.48 -12.85 -1.74
CA LEU A 229 -7.33 -12.73 -0.84
C LEU A 229 -7.47 -11.57 0.16
N VAL A 230 -8.10 -10.47 -0.25
CA VAL A 230 -8.45 -9.37 0.68
C VAL A 230 -9.47 -9.86 1.71
N GLY A 231 -10.42 -10.70 1.28
CA GLY A 231 -11.53 -11.18 2.10
C GLY A 231 -12.60 -10.11 2.32
N PHE A 232 -13.61 -10.47 3.09
CA PHE A 232 -14.75 -9.60 3.40
C PHE A 232 -14.74 -9.20 4.88
N LYS A 233 -15.33 -8.03 5.16
CA LYS A 233 -15.59 -7.63 6.54
C LYS A 233 -16.85 -8.35 7.04
N THR A 234 -16.80 -8.85 8.27
CA THR A 234 -17.97 -9.43 8.96
C THR A 234 -18.92 -8.37 9.47
N VAL A 235 -18.42 -7.15 9.73
CA VAL A 235 -19.22 -6.01 10.17
C VAL A 235 -19.70 -5.20 8.97
N SER A 236 -20.99 -4.84 8.96
CA SER A 236 -21.60 -4.05 7.90
C SER A 236 -20.91 -2.69 7.72
N THR A 237 -20.91 -2.16 6.49
CA THR A 237 -20.30 -0.84 6.19
C THR A 237 -20.89 0.33 6.98
N THR A 238 -22.07 0.14 7.59
CA THR A 238 -22.80 1.13 8.39
C THR A 238 -22.12 1.39 9.73
N HIS A 239 -21.55 0.36 10.39
CA HIS A 239 -20.80 0.52 11.65
C HIS A 239 -19.39 1.10 11.44
N ALA A 240 -18.91 1.22 10.20
CA ALA A 240 -17.56 1.70 9.90
C ALA A 240 -17.48 3.22 9.63
N LEU A 241 -18.59 3.94 9.78
CA LEU A 241 -18.62 5.40 9.62
C LEU A 241 -18.04 6.06 10.87
N THR A 242 -17.21 7.08 10.67
CA THR A 242 -16.70 7.88 11.80
C THR A 242 -17.87 8.60 12.46
N PRO A 243 -18.12 8.38 13.77
CA PRO A 243 -19.23 9.01 14.46
C PRO A 243 -19.05 10.52 14.49
N ALA A 244 -20.15 11.27 14.35
CA ALA A 244 -20.15 12.71 14.51
C ALA A 244 -20.22 13.08 16.00
N ILE A 245 -19.50 14.15 16.40
CA ILE A 245 -19.72 14.75 17.71
C ILE A 245 -20.93 15.66 17.62
N LYS A 246 -22.02 15.28 18.30
CA LYS A 246 -23.26 16.08 18.41
C LYS A 246 -23.02 17.43 19.09
N PRO A 247 -23.91 18.42 18.91
CA PRO A 247 -23.75 19.76 19.48
C PRO A 247 -23.47 19.75 20.98
N ASP A 248 -24.25 19.01 21.78
CA ASP A 248 -24.13 19.01 23.24
C ASP A 248 -22.79 18.46 23.69
N MET A 249 -22.37 17.31 23.14
CA MET A 249 -21.04 16.72 23.40
C MET A 249 -19.89 17.65 22.98
N PHE A 250 -20.08 18.43 21.91
CA PHE A 250 -19.08 19.38 21.46
C PHE A 250 -18.98 20.57 22.41
N VAL A 251 -20.11 21.08 22.91
CA VAL A 251 -20.15 22.17 23.90
C VAL A 251 -19.54 21.71 25.23
N GLU A 252 -19.92 20.53 25.72
CA GLU A 252 -19.35 19.92 26.93
C GLU A 252 -17.82 19.80 26.82
N LEU A 253 -17.31 19.30 25.69
CA LEU A 253 -15.87 19.23 25.44
C LEU A 253 -15.18 20.60 25.49
N LEU A 254 -15.82 21.66 24.96
CA LEU A 254 -15.26 23.00 24.98
C LEU A 254 -15.25 23.59 26.39
N ASP A 255 -16.31 23.36 27.16
CA ASP A 255 -16.45 23.87 28.52
C ASP A 255 -15.48 23.16 29.46
N ASP A 256 -15.36 21.83 29.39
CA ASP A 256 -14.36 21.04 30.12
C ASP A 256 -12.92 21.52 29.83
N LEU A 257 -12.62 21.86 28.57
CA LEU A 257 -11.30 22.39 28.21
C LEU A 257 -11.02 23.75 28.88
N LEU A 258 -12.02 24.60 29.02
CA LEU A 258 -11.89 25.88 29.70
C LEU A 258 -11.75 25.69 31.23
N GLU A 259 -12.53 24.77 31.81
CA GLU A 259 -12.46 24.41 33.23
C GLU A 259 -11.08 23.82 33.61
N GLU A 260 -10.49 23.01 32.72
CA GLU A 260 -9.12 22.51 32.88
C GLU A 260 -8.03 23.59 32.66
N GLY A 261 -8.40 24.83 32.33
CA GLY A 261 -7.45 25.91 32.01
C GLY A 261 -6.73 25.74 30.66
N ARG A 262 -7.20 24.83 29.80
CA ARG A 262 -6.62 24.49 28.49
C ARG A 262 -7.13 25.41 27.37
N VAL A 263 -7.00 26.72 27.57
CA VAL A 263 -7.52 27.75 26.67
C VAL A 263 -6.97 27.60 25.24
N ARG A 264 -5.70 27.20 25.08
CA ARG A 264 -5.09 27.05 23.75
C ARG A 264 -5.64 25.84 23.01
N GLU A 265 -5.85 24.72 23.70
CA GLU A 265 -6.49 23.52 23.14
C GLU A 265 -7.95 23.81 22.81
N TYR A 266 -8.67 24.53 23.67
CA TYR A 266 -10.01 25.05 23.39
C TYR A 266 -10.04 25.81 22.06
N VAL A 267 -9.12 26.76 21.83
CA VAL A 267 -9.07 27.53 20.56
C VAL A 267 -8.89 26.59 19.36
N ALA A 268 -7.97 25.63 19.44
CA ALA A 268 -7.72 24.70 18.34
C ALA A 268 -8.94 23.79 18.05
N VAL A 269 -9.57 23.27 19.10
CA VAL A 269 -10.76 22.40 19.00
C VAL A 269 -11.96 23.19 18.50
N ALA A 270 -12.17 24.40 19.01
CA ALA A 270 -13.23 25.31 18.60
C ALA A 270 -13.12 25.67 17.12
N ILE A 271 -11.93 26.07 16.62
CA ILE A 271 -11.74 26.38 15.20
C ILE A 271 -12.05 25.16 14.32
N VAL A 272 -11.52 23.97 14.67
CA VAL A 272 -11.75 22.74 13.90
C VAL A 272 -13.22 22.34 13.91
N GLY A 273 -13.87 22.39 15.07
CA GLY A 273 -15.26 21.98 15.25
C GLY A 273 -16.25 22.97 14.66
N TYR A 274 -16.10 24.27 14.92
CA TYR A 274 -17.00 25.31 14.42
C TYR A 274 -16.87 25.55 12.91
N CYS A 275 -15.67 25.45 12.34
CA CYS A 275 -15.44 25.73 10.91
C CYS A 275 -15.40 24.48 10.03
N GLY A 276 -15.44 23.28 10.62
CA GLY A 276 -15.41 22.02 9.88
C GLY A 276 -14.13 21.79 9.08
N ILE A 277 -13.01 22.42 9.44
CA ILE A 277 -11.71 22.22 8.78
C ILE A 277 -11.04 20.91 9.23
N ARG A 278 -10.06 20.41 8.48
CA ARG A 278 -9.25 19.27 8.92
C ARG A 278 -8.26 19.75 10.00
N PRO A 279 -7.87 18.90 10.96
CA PRO A 279 -6.82 19.27 11.92
C PRO A 279 -5.52 19.77 11.26
N SER A 280 -5.10 19.15 10.15
CA SER A 280 -3.92 19.59 9.39
C SER A 280 -4.09 20.95 8.70
N GLU A 281 -5.33 21.37 8.40
CA GLU A 281 -5.62 22.63 7.74
C GLU A 281 -5.41 23.85 8.66
N LEU A 282 -5.27 23.66 9.98
CA LEU A 282 -4.83 24.71 10.91
C LEU A 282 -3.50 25.35 10.49
N ALA A 283 -2.62 24.59 9.82
CA ALA A 283 -1.33 25.08 9.32
C ALA A 283 -1.45 26.07 8.14
N THR A 284 -2.61 26.10 7.50
CA THR A 284 -2.88 26.91 6.31
C THR A 284 -3.99 27.92 6.55
N LEU A 285 -4.42 28.05 7.80
CA LEU A 285 -5.43 29.01 8.22
C LEU A 285 -4.84 30.41 8.19
N HIS A 286 -5.47 31.31 7.45
CA HIS A 286 -5.06 32.70 7.29
C HIS A 286 -6.28 33.60 7.13
N GLN A 287 -6.09 34.92 7.17
CA GLN A 287 -7.15 35.90 6.96
C GLN A 287 -6.77 36.82 5.80
N VAL A 288 -7.74 37.11 4.92
CA VAL A 288 -7.63 38.06 3.81
C VAL A 288 -8.85 38.96 3.88
N ASP A 289 -8.64 40.28 3.91
CA ASP A 289 -9.72 41.29 3.98
C ASP A 289 -10.73 41.04 5.11
N GLY A 290 -10.25 40.60 6.28
CA GLY A 290 -11.11 40.27 7.42
C GLY A 290 -11.82 38.91 7.32
N GLN A 291 -11.77 38.23 6.17
CA GLN A 291 -12.37 36.91 5.97
C GLN A 291 -11.36 35.79 6.23
N ALA A 292 -11.74 34.84 7.09
CA ALA A 292 -10.94 33.67 7.37
C ALA A 292 -10.96 32.70 6.17
N ARG A 293 -9.77 32.20 5.80
CA ARG A 293 -9.54 31.33 4.65
C ARG A 293 -8.62 30.18 4.98
N VAL A 294 -8.75 29.08 4.23
CA VAL A 294 -7.92 27.90 4.41
C VAL A 294 -7.59 27.20 3.11
N VAL A 295 -6.36 26.73 2.98
CA VAL A 295 -5.91 25.93 1.83
C VAL A 295 -6.09 24.45 2.14
N SER A 296 -6.64 23.67 1.20
CA SER A 296 -6.77 22.23 1.40
C SER A 296 -5.40 21.56 1.49
N THR A 297 -5.13 20.92 2.63
CA THR A 297 -3.89 20.15 2.86
C THR A 297 -3.90 18.76 2.23
N LYS A 298 -5.09 18.26 1.85
CA LYS A 298 -5.24 16.99 1.13
C LYS A 298 -5.53 17.27 -0.34
N ARG A 299 -4.51 17.09 -1.17
CA ARG A 299 -4.59 17.26 -2.63
C ARG A 299 -4.21 15.97 -3.34
N ASN A 300 -5.03 15.52 -4.28
CA ASN A 300 -4.69 14.36 -5.12
C ASN A 300 -3.73 14.78 -6.26
N THR A 301 -3.17 13.82 -6.99
CA THR A 301 -2.18 14.08 -8.06
C THR A 301 -2.70 15.03 -9.14
N LYS A 302 -3.99 14.96 -9.48
CA LYS A 302 -4.62 15.89 -10.44
C LYS A 302 -4.65 17.31 -9.88
N GLN A 303 -5.11 17.47 -8.65
CA GLN A 303 -5.16 18.74 -7.95
C GLN A 303 -3.78 19.35 -7.76
N MET A 304 -2.75 18.53 -7.52
CA MET A 304 -1.36 19.01 -7.37
C MET A 304 -0.81 19.70 -8.63
N LYS A 305 -1.39 19.47 -9.81
CA LYS A 305 -0.97 20.15 -11.06
C LYS A 305 -1.41 21.61 -11.14
N HIS A 306 -2.36 22.01 -10.31
CA HIS A 306 -2.87 23.38 -10.27
C HIS A 306 -2.32 24.11 -9.03
N PRO A 307 -2.37 25.44 -8.95
CA PRO A 307 -2.12 26.15 -7.70
C PRO A 307 -3.14 25.76 -6.63
N PRO A 308 -2.77 25.73 -5.34
CA PRO A 308 -3.73 25.53 -4.27
C PRO A 308 -4.64 26.75 -4.14
N GLU A 309 -5.95 26.54 -4.25
CA GLU A 309 -6.93 27.59 -3.96
C GLU A 309 -7.33 27.57 -2.48
N ALA A 310 -7.40 28.77 -1.89
CA ALA A 310 -7.94 28.96 -0.56
C ALA A 310 -9.48 29.03 -0.64
N ARG A 311 -10.15 28.45 0.35
CA ARG A 311 -11.60 28.57 0.51
C ARG A 311 -11.93 29.41 1.73
N ASP A 312 -13.01 30.17 1.65
CA ASP A 312 -13.57 30.86 2.81
C ASP A 312 -14.10 29.85 3.83
N ILE A 313 -13.89 30.16 5.10
CA ILE A 313 -14.44 29.40 6.21
C ILE A 313 -15.42 30.26 7.00
N PHE A 314 -16.53 29.65 7.40
CA PHE A 314 -17.57 30.29 8.18
C PHE A 314 -17.92 29.37 9.36
N PRO A 315 -17.92 29.89 10.60
CA PRO A 315 -18.29 29.10 11.76
C PRO A 315 -19.79 28.78 11.73
N LEU A 316 -20.15 27.54 12.06
CA LEU A 316 -21.55 27.17 12.31
C LEU A 316 -21.86 27.25 13.79
N GLU A 317 -22.51 28.34 14.16
CA GLU A 317 -22.86 28.67 15.53
C GLU A 317 -23.83 27.66 16.14
N ILE A 318 -23.70 27.46 17.46
CA ILE A 318 -24.59 26.61 18.24
C ILE A 318 -25.49 27.52 19.08
N LYS A 319 -26.80 27.23 19.08
CA LYS A 319 -27.80 27.99 19.84
C LYS A 319 -27.41 28.03 21.32
N GLY A 320 -27.52 29.21 21.94
CA GLY A 320 -27.13 29.41 23.35
C GLY A 320 -25.64 29.71 23.59
N ARG A 321 -24.75 29.56 22.58
CA ARG A 321 -23.30 29.85 22.72
C ARG A 321 -22.89 31.27 22.36
N ASN A 322 -23.84 32.19 22.14
CA ASN A 322 -23.55 33.62 21.91
C ASN A 322 -22.50 33.91 20.82
N ARG A 323 -22.63 33.26 19.65
CA ARG A 323 -21.70 33.38 18.51
C ARG A 323 -20.24 33.08 18.85
N GLU A 324 -20.02 32.03 19.64
CA GLU A 324 -18.69 31.62 20.10
C GLU A 324 -17.73 31.35 18.94
N GLY A 325 -18.18 30.70 17.86
CA GLY A 325 -17.30 30.36 16.74
C GLY A 325 -16.67 31.59 16.10
N ALA A 326 -17.50 32.61 15.81
CA ALA A 326 -17.05 33.90 15.32
C ALA A 326 -16.11 34.62 16.29
N LYS A 327 -16.41 34.60 17.60
CA LYS A 327 -15.56 35.22 18.64
C LYS A 327 -14.19 34.56 18.72
N VAL A 328 -14.12 33.23 18.66
CA VAL A 328 -12.84 32.50 18.69
C VAL A 328 -11.99 32.87 17.49
N LEU A 329 -12.56 32.91 16.28
CA LEU A 329 -11.83 33.33 15.09
C LEU A 329 -11.33 34.78 15.21
N GLN A 330 -12.18 35.69 15.69
CA GLN A 330 -11.81 37.10 15.90
C GLN A 330 -10.66 37.23 16.91
N GLN A 331 -10.72 36.51 18.04
CA GLN A 331 -9.67 36.52 19.05
C GLN A 331 -8.37 35.90 18.53
N PHE A 332 -8.46 34.83 17.75
CA PHE A 332 -7.30 34.15 17.17
C PHE A 332 -6.57 35.05 16.17
N PHE A 333 -7.27 35.61 15.19
CA PHE A 333 -6.65 36.51 14.21
C PHE A 333 -6.28 37.87 14.81
N GLY A 334 -7.00 38.33 15.83
CA GLY A 334 -6.62 39.51 16.61
C GLY A 334 -5.45 39.29 17.57
N GLY A 335 -4.83 38.10 17.59
CA GLY A 335 -3.66 37.78 18.41
C GLY A 335 -3.91 37.59 19.91
N LYS A 336 -5.17 37.71 20.35
CA LYS A 336 -5.59 37.52 21.75
C LYS A 336 -5.67 36.05 22.15
N ALA A 337 -5.94 35.17 21.19
CA ALA A 337 -5.95 33.73 21.36
C ALA A 337 -4.83 33.09 20.54
N LYS A 338 -4.19 32.05 21.08
CA LYS A 338 -3.09 31.33 20.42
C LYS A 338 -3.37 29.84 20.37
N LEU A 339 -2.83 29.19 19.36
CA LEU A 339 -2.80 27.73 19.30
C LEU A 339 -1.88 27.17 20.41
N PRO A 340 -1.93 25.86 20.66
CA PRO A 340 -0.97 25.18 21.53
C PRO A 340 0.46 25.31 20.99
N ALA A 341 1.45 25.37 21.88
CA ALA A 341 2.85 25.61 21.50
C ALA A 341 3.38 24.50 20.56
N ALA A 342 3.07 23.25 20.87
CA ALA A 342 3.48 22.12 20.05
C ALA A 342 2.90 22.17 18.62
N LEU A 343 1.65 22.64 18.46
CA LEU A 343 1.04 22.85 17.14
C LEU A 343 1.73 23.99 16.39
N GLN A 344 2.01 25.12 17.05
CA GLN A 344 2.77 26.22 16.44
C GLN A 344 4.13 25.76 15.94
N VAL A 345 4.88 24.99 16.73
CA VAL A 345 6.18 24.44 16.31
C VAL A 345 6.06 23.62 15.03
N GLN A 346 5.03 22.78 14.90
CA GLN A 346 4.83 22.03 13.65
C GLN A 346 4.44 22.93 12.48
N ILE A 347 3.65 23.97 12.73
CA ILE A 347 3.26 24.95 11.70
C ILE A 347 4.47 25.76 11.24
N ASP A 348 5.33 26.21 12.15
CA ASP A 348 6.54 26.96 11.83
C ASP A 348 7.54 26.11 11.03
N ARG A 349 7.66 24.82 11.34
CA ARG A 349 8.45 23.87 10.54
C ARG A 349 7.95 23.70 9.10
N MET A 350 6.70 24.06 8.79
CA MET A 350 6.22 24.03 7.40
C MET A 350 6.79 25.19 6.55
N LYS A 351 7.41 26.21 7.16
CA LYS A 351 7.99 27.32 6.43
C LYS A 351 9.27 26.86 5.69
N PRO A 352 9.48 27.22 4.41
CA PRO A 352 10.62 26.74 3.62
C PRO A 352 11.99 27.11 4.19
N ASP A 353 12.07 28.22 4.94
CA ASP A 353 13.26 28.78 5.56
C ASP A 353 13.57 28.18 6.95
N HIS A 354 12.70 27.33 7.49
CA HIS A 354 12.89 26.76 8.82
C HIS A 354 14.02 25.70 8.81
N PRO A 355 14.96 25.69 9.78
CA PRO A 355 16.11 24.77 9.80
C PRO A 355 15.73 23.29 9.82
N ASN A 356 14.57 22.97 10.41
CA ASN A 356 13.97 21.64 10.42
C ASN A 356 12.70 21.60 9.56
N HIS A 357 12.79 22.05 8.30
CA HIS A 357 11.64 22.12 7.39
C HIS A 357 10.97 20.74 7.23
N ILE A 358 9.63 20.73 7.29
CA ILE A 358 8.82 19.55 6.98
C ILE A 358 7.95 19.81 5.76
N ASP A 359 7.86 18.81 4.88
CA ASP A 359 7.16 18.88 3.59
C ASP A 359 5.68 18.43 3.68
N SER A 360 5.16 18.18 4.90
CA SER A 360 3.91 17.47 5.10
C SER A 360 3.04 18.04 6.23
N PHE A 361 1.89 18.59 5.85
CA PHE A 361 0.85 19.05 6.80
C PHE A 361 0.31 17.96 7.75
N SER A 362 0.62 16.70 7.46
CA SER A 362 0.18 15.58 8.30
C SER A 362 0.81 15.60 9.69
N TYR A 363 1.99 16.19 9.89
CA TYR A 363 2.60 16.33 11.21
C TYR A 363 1.75 17.21 12.14
N VAL A 364 1.15 18.29 11.62
CA VAL A 364 0.21 19.14 12.36
C VAL A 364 -1.03 18.34 12.78
N GLY A 365 -1.56 17.51 11.87
CA GLY A 365 -2.69 16.63 12.19
C GLY A 365 -2.35 15.55 13.24
N VAL A 366 -1.13 15.00 13.21
CA VAL A 366 -0.64 14.05 14.22
C VAL A 366 -0.48 14.73 15.57
N GLU A 367 0.09 15.93 15.62
CA GLU A 367 0.25 16.68 16.86
C GLU A 367 -1.11 17.09 17.46
N PHE A 368 -2.07 17.49 16.63
CA PHE A 368 -3.44 17.77 17.08
C PHE A 368 -4.06 16.52 17.71
N ARG A 369 -3.88 15.35 17.09
CA ARG A 369 -4.35 14.07 17.65
C ARG A 369 -3.63 13.76 18.97
N GLN A 370 -2.33 13.98 19.06
CA GLN A 370 -1.56 13.70 20.28
C GLN A 370 -2.04 14.59 21.44
N MET A 371 -2.19 15.88 21.18
CA MET A 371 -2.74 16.86 22.11
C MET A 371 -4.13 16.43 22.59
N LEU A 372 -5.07 16.20 21.66
CA LEU A 372 -6.47 15.94 21.99
C LEU A 372 -6.67 14.54 22.58
N CYS A 373 -6.18 13.49 21.93
CA CYS A 373 -6.49 12.12 22.34
C CYS A 373 -5.63 11.58 23.48
N VAL A 374 -4.39 12.07 23.63
CA VAL A 374 -3.44 11.49 24.59
C VAL A 374 -3.25 12.37 25.81
N ARG A 375 -3.19 13.70 25.63
CA ARG A 375 -2.85 14.64 26.70
C ARG A 375 -4.07 15.28 27.38
N CYS A 376 -5.20 15.39 26.68
CA CYS A 376 -6.41 16.02 27.21
C CYS A 376 -7.27 14.99 27.99
N ARG A 377 -7.68 15.35 29.20
CA ARG A 377 -8.55 14.53 30.05
C ARG A 377 -10.01 14.66 29.64
N ALA A 378 -10.51 15.87 29.38
CA ALA A 378 -11.85 16.11 28.81
C ALA A 378 -12.18 15.17 27.63
N TRP A 379 -11.26 15.03 26.67
CA TRP A 379 -11.47 14.11 25.55
C TRP A 379 -11.54 12.64 25.98
N LYS A 380 -10.71 12.20 26.95
CA LYS A 380 -10.74 10.83 27.48
C LYS A 380 -12.03 10.55 28.25
N ASN A 381 -12.54 11.54 28.97
CA ASN A 381 -13.83 11.46 29.65
C ASN A 381 -14.94 11.29 28.62
N LEU A 382 -14.97 12.17 27.60
CA LEU A 382 -15.94 12.08 26.51
C LEU A 382 -15.91 10.68 25.88
N LYS A 383 -14.73 10.15 25.54
CA LYS A 383 -14.56 8.79 24.98
C LYS A 383 -15.02 7.64 25.88
N SER A 384 -15.14 7.88 27.18
CA SER A 384 -15.60 6.87 28.15
C SER A 384 -17.13 6.79 28.19
N ASN A 385 -17.84 7.73 27.57
CA ASN A 385 -19.29 7.74 27.53
C ASN A 385 -19.82 6.68 26.55
N PRO A 386 -20.89 5.95 26.90
CA PRO A 386 -21.49 4.95 26.01
C PRO A 386 -21.86 5.53 24.64
N GLY A 387 -21.45 4.88 23.56
CA GLY A 387 -21.73 5.27 22.18
C GLY A 387 -20.76 6.29 21.58
N THR A 388 -19.67 6.62 22.29
CA THR A 388 -18.64 7.56 21.83
C THR A 388 -17.22 6.97 21.83
N GLU A 389 -17.10 5.66 22.05
CA GLU A 389 -15.84 4.94 22.21
C GLU A 389 -14.95 5.04 20.95
N ASP A 390 -15.57 5.19 19.79
CA ASP A 390 -14.93 5.25 18.48
C ASP A 390 -14.72 6.67 17.94
N ILE A 391 -14.99 7.71 18.73
CA ILE A 391 -14.72 9.09 18.27
C ILE A 391 -13.21 9.30 18.05
N THR A 392 -12.92 10.11 17.04
CA THR A 392 -11.58 10.51 16.63
C THR A 392 -11.51 12.03 16.48
N PRO A 393 -10.34 12.65 16.34
CA PRO A 393 -10.27 14.08 16.03
C PRO A 393 -11.05 14.49 14.77
N TYR A 394 -11.22 13.57 13.81
CA TYR A 394 -12.04 13.80 12.62
C TYR A 394 -13.55 13.84 12.95
N SER A 395 -13.99 13.27 14.07
CA SER A 395 -15.38 13.33 14.52
C SER A 395 -15.86 14.75 14.78
N LEU A 396 -14.97 15.70 15.11
CA LEU A 396 -15.29 17.14 15.18
C LEU A 396 -15.78 17.67 13.83
N ARG A 397 -15.08 17.29 12.75
CA ARG A 397 -15.43 17.67 11.38
C ARG A 397 -16.70 16.96 10.90
N HIS A 398 -16.95 15.73 11.34
CA HIS A 398 -18.24 15.06 11.11
C HIS A 398 -19.37 15.74 11.90
N GLY A 399 -19.09 16.23 13.11
CA GLY A 399 -20.01 17.03 13.91
C GLY A 399 -20.45 18.31 13.18
N PHE A 400 -19.51 19.03 12.57
CA PHE A 400 -19.84 20.17 11.70
C PHE A 400 -20.78 19.78 10.55
N ALA A 401 -20.47 18.70 9.83
CA ALA A 401 -21.29 18.25 8.72
C ALA A 401 -22.69 17.81 9.17
N TRP A 402 -22.78 17.16 10.33
CA TRP A 402 -24.05 16.78 10.93
C TRP A 402 -24.87 18.02 11.29
N ARG A 403 -24.27 19.04 11.92
CA ARG A 403 -24.97 20.31 12.23
C ARG A 403 -25.46 21.02 10.97
N ALA A 404 -24.65 21.04 9.92
CA ALA A 404 -25.00 21.64 8.64
C ALA A 404 -26.19 20.94 7.93
N ASN A 405 -26.36 19.63 8.13
CA ASN A 405 -27.38 18.85 7.42
C ASN A 405 -28.64 18.57 8.26
N TYR A 406 -28.48 18.35 9.57
CA TYR A 406 -29.52 17.86 10.46
C TYR A 406 -29.75 18.74 11.70
N GLY A 407 -28.73 19.48 12.15
CA GLY A 407 -28.87 20.36 13.32
C GLY A 407 -29.69 21.61 13.03
N ASP A 408 -29.80 22.50 14.01
CA ASP A 408 -30.57 23.75 13.90
C ASP A 408 -30.07 24.67 12.77
N THR A 409 -28.83 24.51 12.32
CA THR A 409 -28.18 25.31 11.26
C THR A 409 -28.22 24.59 9.91
N LYS A 410 -29.42 24.12 9.52
CA LYS A 410 -29.61 23.41 8.24
C LYS A 410 -29.22 24.28 7.06
N MET A 411 -28.44 23.71 6.16
CA MET A 411 -28.05 24.31 4.90
C MET A 411 -28.09 23.28 3.77
N SER A 412 -28.02 23.76 2.53
CA SER A 412 -27.93 22.85 1.38
C SER A 412 -26.64 22.01 1.44
N HIS A 413 -26.72 20.74 1.02
CA HIS A 413 -25.55 19.86 0.91
C HIS A 413 -24.44 20.44 0.01
N ARG A 414 -24.80 21.25 -0.99
CA ARG A 414 -23.83 21.92 -1.87
C ARG A 414 -23.04 22.99 -1.10
N ALA A 415 -23.71 23.78 -0.26
CA ALA A 415 -23.06 24.77 0.59
C ALA A 415 -22.15 24.08 1.62
N ALA A 416 -22.64 23.05 2.32
CA ALA A 416 -21.87 22.28 3.29
C ALA A 416 -20.61 21.64 2.65
N ALA A 417 -20.77 21.04 1.46
CA ALA A 417 -19.64 20.47 0.71
C ALA A 417 -18.60 21.53 0.34
N LYS A 418 -19.03 22.71 -0.12
CA LYS A 418 -18.13 23.81 -0.49
C LYS A 418 -17.34 24.34 0.72
N LEU A 419 -18.00 24.56 1.86
CA LEU A 419 -17.35 24.98 3.11
C LEU A 419 -16.28 23.99 3.58
N MET A 420 -16.56 22.70 3.43
CA MET A 420 -15.64 21.63 3.78
C MET A 420 -14.56 21.39 2.71
N GLY A 421 -14.67 21.97 1.51
CA GLY A 421 -13.75 21.69 0.41
C GLY A 421 -13.86 20.26 -0.11
N HIS A 422 -15.09 19.79 -0.32
CA HIS A 422 -15.44 18.50 -0.92
C HIS A 422 -16.20 18.71 -2.23
N ASP A 423 -16.07 17.77 -3.15
CA ASP A 423 -17.12 17.58 -4.16
C ASP A 423 -18.37 16.98 -3.50
N LEU A 424 -19.54 17.20 -4.12
CA LEU A 424 -20.83 16.80 -3.56
C LEU A 424 -20.93 15.28 -3.32
N VAL A 425 -20.40 14.48 -4.24
CA VAL A 425 -20.45 13.01 -4.16
C VAL A 425 -19.62 12.51 -2.97
N THR A 426 -18.40 13.03 -2.80
CA THR A 426 -17.55 12.74 -1.64
C THR A 426 -18.23 13.18 -0.35
N HIS A 427 -18.86 14.36 -0.32
CA HIS A 427 -19.56 14.85 0.87
C HIS A 427 -20.71 13.92 1.25
N GLN A 428 -21.61 13.59 0.33
CA GLN A 428 -22.73 12.68 0.61
C GLN A 428 -22.26 11.29 1.04
N ARG A 429 -21.26 10.73 0.35
CA ARG A 429 -20.75 9.38 0.63
C ARG A 429 -20.17 9.22 2.03
N TRP A 430 -19.49 10.25 2.55
CA TRP A 430 -18.71 10.15 3.79
C TRP A 430 -19.27 10.98 4.95
N TYR A 431 -19.90 12.12 4.68
CA TYR A 431 -20.33 13.08 5.68
C TYR A 431 -21.86 13.20 5.74
N GLY A 432 -22.54 13.11 4.60
CA GLY A 432 -24.01 13.14 4.54
C GLY A 432 -24.68 11.79 4.84
N ARG A 433 -23.93 10.68 4.83
CA ARG A 433 -24.47 9.34 5.08
C ARG A 433 -24.71 9.02 6.56
N TRP A 434 -23.98 9.68 7.46
CA TRP A 434 -24.06 9.35 8.89
C TRP A 434 -25.26 10.07 9.52
N ILE A 435 -26.23 9.27 9.99
CA ILE A 435 -27.36 9.70 10.80
C ILE A 435 -27.66 8.57 11.80
N ASP A 436 -27.76 8.90 13.09
CA ASP A 436 -28.19 7.92 14.09
C ASP A 436 -29.73 7.83 14.15
N ALA A 437 -30.24 6.73 14.72
CA ALA A 437 -31.67 6.46 14.77
C ALA A 437 -32.46 7.56 15.50
N ALA A 438 -31.88 8.15 16.55
CA ALA A 438 -32.52 9.24 17.28
C ALA A 438 -32.64 10.51 16.41
N SER A 439 -31.59 10.85 15.67
CA SER A 439 -31.59 11.98 14.73
C SER A 439 -32.56 11.77 13.57
N LEU A 440 -32.66 10.54 13.05
CA LEU A 440 -33.62 10.19 12.00
C LEU A 440 -35.06 10.33 12.51
N LYS A 441 -35.34 9.82 13.72
CA LYS A 441 -36.65 9.95 14.36
C LYS A 441 -37.02 11.42 14.56
N ALA A 442 -36.11 12.22 15.12
CA ALA A 442 -36.32 13.65 15.33
C ALA A 442 -36.59 14.40 14.01
N GLU A 443 -35.92 14.04 12.92
CA GLU A 443 -36.16 14.65 11.61
C GLU A 443 -37.56 14.33 11.06
N VAL A 444 -38.01 13.08 11.19
CA VAL A 444 -39.36 12.66 10.79
C VAL A 444 -40.42 13.36 11.65
N GLU A 445 -40.22 13.40 12.97
CA GLU A 445 -41.13 14.09 13.90
C GLU A 445 -41.23 15.59 13.56
N ARG A 446 -40.11 16.25 13.26
CA ARG A 446 -40.10 17.65 12.85
C ARG A 446 -40.92 17.87 11.56
N VAL A 447 -40.69 17.06 10.53
CA VAL A 447 -41.44 17.18 9.26
C VAL A 447 -42.94 16.97 9.49
N ASN A 448 -43.30 15.97 10.28
CA ASN A 448 -44.70 15.69 10.59
C ASN A 448 -45.35 16.77 11.48
N SER A 449 -44.58 17.49 12.28
CA SER A 449 -45.08 18.59 13.11
C SER A 449 -45.32 19.90 12.34
N GLU A 450 -44.75 20.00 11.13
CA GLU A 450 -44.92 21.13 10.21
C GLU A 450 -46.06 20.88 9.20
N MET A 451 -46.68 19.70 9.21
CA MET A 451 -47.90 19.35 8.45
C MET A 451 -49.14 19.55 9.31
#